data_AF-A0A3C0JKW9-F1
#
_entry.id   AF-A0A3C0JKW9-F1
#
_cell.length_a   1.000
_cell.length_b   1.000
_cell.length_c   1.000
_cell.angle_alpha   90.00
_cell.angle_beta   90.00
_cell.angle_gamma   90.00
#
_symmetry.space_group_name_H-M   'P 1'
#
loop_
_entity.id
_entity.type
_entity.pdbx_description
1 polymer ?
#
loop_
_entity_poly.entity_id
_entity_poly.type
_entity_poly.pdbx_seq_one_letter_code
_entity_poly.pdbx_strand_id
1 'polypeptide(L)'
;AGFAGETLVDELCEKLSMDPLEFRLLNGAKEGTRRITGQDFRRVGFLETLQAAKDHPHYQSPLDGPNRGRGVAAAVCANISGPSAAVLNLNQDGTVSLVEGSPDLAGSRTAVSMHVAEVLGIPVMDVHPSIGDTDSIGFTAFTAGSSATYKTGWACYEAAQDMLRQLKQRAALIWDVSEDDVDWSESQFFHKSDPELQLTIKQLAARTNATGGPVVGRAAGNWGGESPGFAVHIVDVEVDPETGKTQILRYTALQDPGTAVHPSYVESQLQGGAVQGLGWALNEEYFFNDNGQMQNTSYLDYRMPISTDLPMIDTQLVEVPNPGHPTGVRGVGEVSIIPPVPAVANAIYNAIGVRMNTLPMSPGAVLEALWEKG
;
A
#
# COMPACT_ATOMS: atom_id res chain seq x y z
N ALA A 1 1.30 19.47 1.48
CA ALA A 1 -0.09 19.53 0.95
C ALA A 1 -1.08 18.90 1.93
N GLY A 2 -0.92 17.61 2.29
CA GLY A 2 -1.80 16.93 3.25
C GLY A 2 -2.00 17.68 4.56
N PHE A 3 -0.91 18.12 5.20
CA PHE A 3 -0.97 18.92 6.44
C PHE A 3 -1.88 20.16 6.31
N ALA A 4 -1.52 21.08 5.42
CA ALA A 4 -2.30 22.30 5.19
C ALA A 4 -3.76 22.03 4.78
N GLY A 5 -4.00 21.03 3.90
CA GLY A 5 -5.33 20.70 3.42
C GLY A 5 -6.23 20.13 4.51
N GLU A 6 -5.76 19.15 5.27
CA GLU A 6 -6.55 18.48 6.30
C GLU A 6 -6.73 19.32 7.56
N THR A 7 -5.78 20.20 7.89
CA THR A 7 -5.96 21.20 8.96
C THR A 7 -7.00 22.25 8.55
N LEU A 8 -6.97 22.72 7.29
CA LEU A 8 -8.00 23.63 6.78
C LEU A 8 -9.39 22.99 6.80
N VAL A 9 -9.50 21.71 6.41
CA VAL A 9 -10.76 20.97 6.50
C VAL A 9 -11.28 20.94 7.95
N ASP A 10 -10.40 20.69 8.92
CA ASP A 10 -10.77 20.67 10.34
C ASP A 10 -11.25 22.05 10.84
N GLU A 11 -10.58 23.14 10.46
CA GLU A 11 -11.04 24.50 10.76
C GLU A 11 -12.41 24.82 10.13
N LEU A 12 -12.69 24.32 8.93
CA LEU A 12 -14.00 24.48 8.29
C LEU A 12 -15.07 23.69 9.05
N CYS A 13 -14.78 22.45 9.45
CA CYS A 13 -15.68 21.62 10.25
C CYS A 13 -16.06 22.31 11.56
N GLU A 14 -15.10 22.91 12.26
CA GLU A 14 -15.34 23.69 13.47
C GLU A 14 -16.28 24.88 13.23
N LYS A 15 -16.00 25.70 12.21
CA LYS A 15 -16.85 26.85 11.84
C LYS A 15 -18.27 26.45 11.44
N LEU A 16 -18.43 25.28 10.86
CA LEU A 16 -19.71 24.72 10.45
C LEU A 16 -20.41 23.92 11.57
N SER A 17 -19.73 23.69 12.70
CA SER A 17 -20.19 22.78 13.76
C SER A 17 -20.56 21.39 13.22
N MET A 18 -19.72 20.87 12.32
CA MET A 18 -19.92 19.60 11.63
C MET A 18 -18.82 18.60 12.01
N ASP A 19 -19.20 17.33 12.19
CA ASP A 19 -18.26 16.25 12.43
C ASP A 19 -17.24 16.13 11.26
N PRO A 20 -15.93 16.01 11.53
CA PRO A 20 -14.92 15.96 10.49
C PRO A 20 -15.05 14.77 9.52
N LEU A 21 -15.51 13.61 9.98
CA LEU A 21 -15.74 12.45 9.10
C LEU A 21 -17.04 12.60 8.30
N GLU A 22 -18.09 13.19 8.89
CA GLU A 22 -19.32 13.53 8.15
C GLU A 22 -19.07 14.54 7.04
N PHE A 23 -18.29 15.59 7.30
CA PHE A 23 -17.90 16.55 6.29
C PHE A 23 -17.15 15.86 5.13
N ARG A 24 -16.22 14.96 5.44
CA ARG A 24 -15.48 14.20 4.43
C ARG A 24 -16.37 13.23 3.66
N LEU A 25 -17.35 12.58 4.29
CA LEU A 25 -18.31 11.71 3.61
C LEU A 25 -19.19 12.47 2.62
N LEU A 26 -19.59 13.70 2.95
CA LEU A 26 -20.38 14.55 2.06
C LEU A 26 -19.59 15.03 0.83
N ASN A 27 -18.29 15.26 0.99
CA ASN A 27 -17.43 15.87 -0.03
C ASN A 27 -16.46 14.87 -0.69
N GLY A 28 -16.44 13.62 -0.24
CA GLY A 28 -15.43 12.65 -0.60
C GLY A 28 -15.47 12.24 -2.07
N ALA A 29 -14.29 12.03 -2.64
CA ALA A 29 -14.15 11.51 -3.98
C ALA A 29 -14.72 10.08 -4.09
N LYS A 30 -15.42 9.82 -5.19
CA LYS A 30 -15.98 8.52 -5.56
C LYS A 30 -15.73 8.26 -7.04
N GLU A 31 -16.14 7.10 -7.51
CA GLU A 31 -16.13 6.80 -8.94
C GLU A 31 -16.86 7.90 -9.74
N GLY A 32 -16.22 8.38 -10.81
CA GLY A 32 -16.72 9.49 -11.61
C GLY A 32 -16.43 10.89 -11.06
N THR A 33 -15.84 11.02 -9.86
CA THR A 33 -15.38 12.33 -9.37
C THR A 33 -14.22 12.82 -10.22
N ARG A 34 -14.35 14.02 -10.80
CA ARG A 34 -13.31 14.62 -11.63
C ARG A 34 -12.13 15.12 -10.80
N ARG A 35 -10.91 14.72 -11.18
CA ARG A 35 -9.66 15.16 -10.54
C ARG A 35 -9.22 16.53 -11.06
N ILE A 36 -8.32 17.17 -10.33
CA ILE A 36 -7.67 18.43 -10.76
C ILE A 36 -6.88 18.26 -12.07
N THR A 37 -6.39 17.04 -12.35
CA THR A 37 -5.73 16.69 -13.61
C THR A 37 -6.71 16.52 -14.78
N GLY A 38 -8.01 16.65 -14.53
CA GLY A 38 -9.07 16.60 -15.52
C GLY A 38 -9.64 15.20 -15.78
N GLN A 39 -8.99 14.14 -15.31
CA GLN A 39 -9.44 12.75 -15.44
C GLN A 39 -10.35 12.36 -14.27
N ASP A 40 -11.36 11.54 -14.53
CA ASP A 40 -12.25 11.03 -13.47
C ASP A 40 -11.58 9.89 -12.69
N PHE A 41 -11.92 9.79 -11.41
CA PHE A 41 -11.57 8.61 -10.62
C PHE A 41 -12.32 7.38 -11.17
N ARG A 42 -11.60 6.27 -11.33
CA ARG A 42 -12.21 4.92 -11.39
C ARG A 42 -12.78 4.56 -10.02
N ARG A 43 -13.30 3.34 -9.85
CA ARG A 43 -13.64 2.83 -8.52
C ARG A 43 -12.46 3.00 -7.56
N VAL A 44 -12.71 3.63 -6.40
CA VAL A 44 -11.77 3.89 -5.30
C VAL A 44 -12.52 3.74 -3.98
N GLY A 45 -11.85 3.25 -2.92
CA GLY A 45 -12.46 2.96 -1.62
C GLY A 45 -12.47 4.11 -0.62
N PHE A 46 -12.46 5.37 -1.05
CA PHE A 46 -12.34 6.49 -0.11
C PHE A 46 -13.55 6.64 0.81
N LEU A 47 -14.77 6.57 0.27
CA LEU A 47 -15.99 6.68 1.07
C LEU A 47 -16.14 5.48 2.01
N GLU A 48 -15.77 4.29 1.55
CA GLU A 48 -15.74 3.07 2.36
C GLU A 48 -14.73 3.20 3.51
N THR A 49 -13.56 3.78 3.24
CA THR A 49 -12.52 4.00 4.28
C THR A 49 -12.98 5.05 5.30
N LEU A 50 -13.65 6.12 4.86
CA LEU A 50 -14.26 7.12 5.75
C LEU A 50 -15.38 6.52 6.61
N GLN A 51 -16.23 5.69 6.00
CA GLN A 51 -17.32 5.03 6.71
C GLN A 51 -16.78 4.04 7.74
N ALA A 52 -15.77 3.24 7.36
CA ALA A 52 -15.07 2.35 8.28
C ALA A 52 -14.44 3.12 9.45
N ALA A 53 -13.82 4.27 9.19
CA ALA A 53 -13.26 5.12 10.24
C ALA A 53 -14.35 5.68 11.17
N LYS A 54 -15.50 6.11 10.60
CA LYS A 54 -16.63 6.62 11.37
C LYS A 54 -17.21 5.55 12.28
N ASP A 55 -17.34 4.32 11.79
CA ASP A 55 -17.91 3.20 12.54
C ASP A 55 -16.89 2.51 13.47
N HIS A 56 -15.61 2.89 13.38
CA HIS A 56 -14.56 2.22 14.13
C HIS A 56 -14.71 2.45 15.65
N PRO A 57 -14.48 1.43 16.50
CA PRO A 57 -14.52 1.58 17.96
C PRO A 57 -13.57 2.65 18.52
N HIS A 58 -12.51 3.00 17.77
CA HIS A 58 -11.66 4.13 18.12
C HIS A 58 -12.44 5.44 18.03
N TYR A 59 -13.08 5.73 16.89
CA TYR A 59 -13.80 7.00 16.71
C TYR A 59 -15.07 7.10 17.57
N GLN A 60 -15.73 5.97 17.82
CA GLN A 60 -16.98 5.92 18.58
C GLN A 60 -16.78 5.95 20.11
N SER A 61 -15.59 5.63 20.61
CA SER A 61 -15.38 5.62 22.06
C SER A 61 -15.26 7.05 22.61
N PRO A 62 -15.79 7.34 23.81
CA PRO A 62 -15.50 8.60 24.48
C PRO A 62 -14.00 8.74 24.72
N LEU A 63 -13.51 9.97 24.71
CA LEU A 63 -12.15 10.33 25.08
C LEU A 63 -12.20 11.21 26.32
N ASP A 64 -12.16 10.57 27.49
CA ASP A 64 -12.23 11.24 28.78
C ASP A 64 -10.85 11.65 29.28
N GLY A 65 -10.77 12.76 30.02
CA GLY A 65 -9.55 13.23 30.70
C GLY A 65 -9.17 14.66 30.30
N PRO A 66 -8.34 15.34 31.11
CA PRO A 66 -7.90 16.70 30.81
C PRO A 66 -6.91 16.70 29.65
N ASN A 67 -6.94 17.77 28.84
CA ASN A 67 -6.00 18.01 27.74
C ASN A 67 -5.85 16.83 26.77
N ARG A 68 -6.95 16.12 26.54
CA ARG A 68 -7.02 15.04 25.56
C ARG A 68 -7.82 15.47 24.37
N GLY A 69 -7.35 15.07 23.20
CA GLY A 69 -8.00 15.42 21.95
C GLY A 69 -7.94 14.29 20.95
N ARG A 70 -8.98 14.20 20.14
CA ARG A 70 -9.07 13.29 19.00
C ARG A 70 -8.89 14.07 17.72
N GLY A 71 -8.03 13.57 16.85
CA GLY A 71 -7.83 14.10 15.52
C GLY A 71 -8.05 13.05 14.46
N VAL A 72 -8.54 13.50 13.30
CA VAL A 72 -8.67 12.67 12.10
C VAL A 72 -8.07 13.37 10.91
N ALA A 73 -7.50 12.59 10.00
CA ALA A 73 -7.06 13.07 8.70
C ALA A 73 -7.17 11.99 7.64
N ALA A 74 -7.46 12.41 6.42
CA ALA A 74 -7.44 11.60 5.23
C ALA A 74 -6.19 11.90 4.39
N ALA A 75 -5.80 10.93 3.57
CA ALA A 75 -4.76 11.10 2.57
C ALA A 75 -5.20 10.54 1.23
N VAL A 76 -4.63 11.13 0.19
CA VAL A 76 -4.62 10.58 -1.16
C VAL A 76 -3.19 10.58 -1.67
N CYS A 77 -2.73 9.45 -2.20
CA CYS A 77 -1.50 9.36 -2.98
C CYS A 77 -1.87 8.92 -4.39
N ALA A 78 -1.27 9.54 -5.42
CA ALA A 78 -1.57 9.20 -6.81
C ALA A 78 -1.13 7.76 -7.17
N ASN A 79 -0.12 7.23 -6.48
CA ASN A 79 0.53 5.95 -6.74
C ASN A 79 0.84 5.77 -8.23
N ILE A 80 1.86 6.48 -8.71
CA ILE A 80 2.22 6.53 -10.13
C ILE A 80 3.05 5.29 -10.47
N SER A 81 2.55 4.51 -11.42
CA SER A 81 3.21 3.30 -11.89
C SER A 81 4.14 3.55 -13.10
N GLY A 82 4.80 2.50 -13.58
CA GLY A 82 5.71 2.57 -14.72
C GLY A 82 5.95 1.19 -15.34
N PRO A 83 6.83 1.10 -16.35
CA PRO A 83 7.16 -0.17 -17.00
C PRO A 83 7.82 -1.16 -16.05
N SER A 84 7.58 -2.45 -16.31
CA SER A 84 8.17 -3.57 -15.57
C SER A 84 8.36 -4.77 -16.48
N ALA A 85 9.27 -5.66 -16.08
CA ALA A 85 9.48 -6.95 -16.71
C ALA A 85 9.55 -8.09 -15.69
N ALA A 86 9.17 -9.30 -16.13
CA ALA A 86 9.27 -10.53 -15.37
C ALA A 86 9.53 -11.72 -16.31
N VAL A 87 10.30 -12.70 -15.84
CA VAL A 87 10.59 -13.95 -16.54
C VAL A 87 10.37 -15.13 -15.59
N LEU A 88 9.64 -16.14 -16.05
CA LEU A 88 9.35 -17.37 -15.34
C LEU A 88 9.98 -18.56 -16.08
N ASN A 89 10.70 -19.42 -15.37
CA ASN A 89 11.21 -20.67 -15.91
C ASN A 89 10.56 -21.84 -15.17
N LEU A 90 9.91 -22.74 -15.92
CA LEU A 90 9.35 -23.96 -15.35
C LEU A 90 10.45 -25.02 -15.19
N ASN A 91 10.64 -25.49 -13.96
CA ASN A 91 11.53 -26.61 -13.65
C ASN A 91 10.83 -27.94 -13.86
N GLN A 92 11.59 -29.01 -14.12
CA GLN A 92 11.03 -30.34 -14.41
C GLN A 92 10.26 -30.98 -13.24
N ASP A 93 10.49 -30.51 -12.01
CA ASP A 93 9.79 -30.96 -10.81
C ASP A 93 8.43 -30.25 -10.59
N GLY A 94 8.11 -29.27 -11.44
CA GLY A 94 6.89 -28.46 -11.36
C GLY A 94 7.06 -27.12 -10.63
N THR A 95 8.23 -26.84 -10.05
CA THR A 95 8.52 -25.54 -9.44
C THR A 95 8.82 -24.47 -10.50
N VAL A 96 8.70 -23.20 -10.13
CA VAL A 96 8.86 -22.07 -11.03
C VAL A 96 9.93 -21.12 -10.50
N SER A 97 10.97 -20.88 -11.29
CA SER A 97 11.97 -19.85 -10.98
C SER A 97 11.50 -18.52 -11.57
N LEU A 98 11.29 -17.51 -10.72
CA LEU A 98 10.85 -16.17 -11.10
C LEU A 98 12.03 -15.20 -11.02
N VAL A 99 12.23 -14.42 -12.09
CA VAL A 99 13.11 -13.24 -12.10
C VAL A 99 12.25 -12.00 -12.28
N GLU A 100 12.25 -11.10 -11.29
CA GLU A 100 11.59 -9.79 -11.35
C GLU A 100 12.61 -8.64 -11.50
N GLY A 101 12.19 -7.51 -12.06
CA GLY A 101 13.07 -6.34 -12.25
C GLY A 101 13.01 -5.28 -11.15
N SER A 102 12.03 -5.34 -10.24
CA SER A 102 11.93 -4.35 -9.16
C SER A 102 12.86 -4.72 -8.01
N PRO A 103 13.68 -3.77 -7.49
CA PRO A 103 14.39 -4.01 -6.24
C PRO A 103 13.39 -4.19 -5.09
N ASP A 104 13.64 -5.20 -4.25
CA ASP A 104 12.83 -5.52 -3.09
C ASP A 104 13.29 -4.70 -1.89
N LEU A 105 12.45 -3.75 -1.48
CA LEU A 105 12.69 -2.87 -0.33
C LEU A 105 11.86 -3.24 0.90
N ALA A 106 10.79 -4.02 0.72
CA ALA A 106 9.72 -4.16 1.71
C ALA A 106 8.89 -5.46 1.59
N GLY A 107 9.41 -6.48 0.90
CA GLY A 107 8.76 -7.78 0.71
C GLY A 107 8.08 -7.99 -0.65
N SER A 108 8.54 -7.32 -1.72
CA SER A 108 7.97 -7.47 -3.07
C SER A 108 8.06 -8.91 -3.59
N ARG A 109 9.16 -9.63 -3.29
CA ARG A 109 9.38 -11.01 -3.76
C ARG A 109 8.26 -11.95 -3.38
N THR A 110 7.79 -11.88 -2.13
CA THR A 110 6.66 -12.68 -1.65
C THR A 110 5.39 -12.29 -2.40
N ALA A 111 5.10 -10.99 -2.49
CA ALA A 111 3.90 -10.50 -3.16
C ALA A 111 3.82 -10.90 -4.64
N VAL A 112 4.92 -10.79 -5.40
CA VAL A 112 4.95 -11.19 -6.81
C VAL A 112 4.89 -12.71 -6.99
N SER A 113 5.47 -13.47 -6.06
CA SER A 113 5.36 -14.94 -6.07
C SER A 113 3.91 -15.40 -5.89
N MET A 114 3.15 -14.71 -5.03
CA MET A 114 1.72 -14.98 -4.86
C MET A 114 0.91 -14.69 -6.13
N HIS A 115 1.26 -13.65 -6.90
CA HIS A 115 0.62 -13.39 -8.20
C HIS A 115 0.85 -14.56 -9.18
N VAL A 116 2.08 -15.06 -9.27
CA VAL A 116 2.41 -16.20 -10.13
C VAL A 116 1.69 -17.46 -9.66
N ALA A 117 1.74 -17.74 -8.36
CA ALA A 117 1.11 -18.90 -7.75
C ALA A 117 -0.40 -18.94 -8.01
N GLU A 118 -1.08 -17.81 -7.86
CA GLU A 118 -2.52 -17.68 -8.11
C GLU A 118 -2.87 -17.99 -9.57
N VAL A 119 -2.12 -17.44 -10.53
CA VAL A 119 -2.36 -17.69 -11.96
C VAL A 119 -2.09 -19.15 -12.33
N LEU A 120 -1.00 -19.72 -11.83
CA LEU A 120 -0.57 -21.07 -12.14
C LEU A 120 -1.26 -22.16 -11.31
N GLY A 121 -2.02 -21.80 -10.28
CA GLY A 121 -2.67 -22.77 -9.39
C GLY A 121 -1.66 -23.67 -8.65
N ILE A 122 -0.49 -23.14 -8.29
CA ILE A 122 0.55 -23.89 -7.56
C ILE A 122 0.78 -23.30 -6.17
N PRO A 123 1.30 -24.08 -5.21
CA PRO A 123 1.72 -23.53 -3.92
C PRO A 123 2.73 -22.38 -4.12
N VAL A 124 2.58 -21.28 -3.37
CA VAL A 124 3.54 -20.16 -3.42
C VAL A 124 4.97 -20.58 -3.09
N MET A 125 5.13 -21.62 -2.26
CA MET A 125 6.43 -22.20 -1.92
C MET A 125 7.12 -22.87 -3.10
N ASP A 126 6.39 -23.20 -4.17
CA ASP A 126 6.94 -23.75 -5.41
C ASP A 126 7.33 -22.64 -6.40
N VAL A 127 7.18 -21.35 -6.02
CA VAL A 127 7.66 -20.19 -6.77
C VAL A 127 8.90 -19.62 -6.09
N HIS A 128 10.02 -19.60 -6.80
CA HIS A 128 11.32 -19.15 -6.28
C HIS A 128 11.71 -17.81 -6.92
N PRO A 129 11.46 -16.67 -6.24
CA PRO A 129 11.75 -15.35 -6.78
C PRO A 129 13.22 -14.96 -6.64
N SER A 130 13.69 -14.19 -7.60
CA SER A 130 14.99 -13.51 -7.61
C SER A 130 14.85 -12.14 -8.28
N ILE A 131 15.72 -11.21 -7.93
CA ILE A 131 15.78 -9.90 -8.57
C ILE A 131 16.84 -9.97 -9.65
N GLY A 132 16.46 -9.64 -10.89
CA GLY A 132 17.37 -9.63 -12.03
C GLY A 132 18.40 -8.50 -11.94
N ASP A 133 19.59 -8.75 -12.48
CA ASP A 133 20.54 -7.70 -12.83
C ASP A 133 20.00 -6.94 -14.05
N THR A 134 20.31 -5.65 -14.13
CA THR A 134 20.09 -4.79 -15.30
C THR A 134 20.58 -5.38 -16.63
N ASP A 135 21.60 -6.25 -16.62
CA ASP A 135 22.08 -6.96 -17.81
C ASP A 135 21.24 -8.21 -18.19
N SER A 136 20.36 -8.67 -17.30
CA SER A 136 19.68 -9.97 -17.38
C SER A 136 18.15 -9.92 -17.50
N ILE A 137 17.53 -8.77 -17.20
CA ILE A 137 16.08 -8.58 -17.25
C ILE A 137 15.68 -7.32 -18.01
N GLY A 138 14.47 -7.32 -18.56
CA GLY A 138 13.91 -6.15 -19.22
C GLY A 138 13.81 -4.93 -18.28
N PHE A 139 13.85 -3.74 -18.88
CA PHE A 139 13.79 -2.48 -18.14
C PHE A 139 12.60 -2.46 -17.17
N THR A 140 12.87 -2.13 -15.92
CA THR A 140 11.87 -1.93 -14.87
C THR A 140 12.11 -0.57 -14.23
N ALA A 141 11.06 0.25 -14.13
CA ALA A 141 11.16 1.55 -13.49
C ALA A 141 11.50 1.40 -12.00
N PHE A 142 12.09 2.44 -11.39
CA PHE A 142 12.50 2.44 -9.98
C PHE A 142 11.36 2.08 -9.00
N THR A 143 11.69 1.47 -7.86
CA THR A 143 10.73 1.21 -6.77
C THR A 143 10.53 2.48 -5.93
N ALA A 144 9.53 3.28 -6.28
CA ALA A 144 9.00 4.39 -5.48
C ALA A 144 7.56 4.70 -5.93
N GLY A 145 6.90 5.69 -5.32
CA GLY A 145 5.53 6.05 -5.71
C GLY A 145 4.52 4.93 -5.44
N SER A 146 4.85 4.02 -4.51
CA SER A 146 4.05 2.85 -4.14
C SER A 146 3.68 1.95 -5.33
N SER A 147 4.55 1.87 -6.33
CA SER A 147 4.25 1.24 -7.63
C SER A 147 4.71 -0.21 -7.79
N ALA A 148 5.61 -0.71 -6.94
CA ALA A 148 6.29 -1.99 -7.14
C ALA A 148 5.33 -3.18 -7.32
N THR A 149 4.45 -3.42 -6.35
CA THR A 149 3.47 -4.52 -6.40
C THR A 149 2.52 -4.38 -7.59
N TYR A 150 2.14 -3.15 -7.95
CA TYR A 150 1.27 -2.90 -9.09
C TYR A 150 1.93 -3.29 -10.41
N LYS A 151 3.04 -2.64 -10.80
CA LYS A 151 3.66 -2.92 -12.11
C LYS A 151 4.26 -4.31 -12.20
N THR A 152 4.89 -4.78 -11.13
CA THR A 152 5.63 -6.04 -11.14
C THR A 152 4.71 -7.21 -10.92
N GLY A 153 3.67 -7.06 -10.10
CA GLY A 153 2.57 -8.02 -10.00
C GLY A 153 1.87 -8.22 -11.35
N TRP A 154 1.62 -7.13 -12.10
CA TRP A 154 1.10 -7.23 -13.46
C TRP A 154 2.07 -7.95 -14.41
N ALA A 155 3.35 -7.61 -14.38
CA ALA A 155 4.37 -8.31 -15.19
C ALA A 155 4.37 -9.82 -14.92
N CYS A 156 4.34 -10.20 -13.64
CA CYS A 156 4.29 -11.59 -13.21
C CYS A 156 3.00 -12.29 -13.63
N TYR A 157 1.86 -11.60 -13.56
CA TYR A 157 0.58 -12.10 -14.07
C TYR A 157 0.67 -12.42 -15.57
N GLU A 158 1.14 -11.48 -16.40
CA GLU A 158 1.26 -11.68 -17.85
C GLU A 158 2.29 -12.76 -18.21
N ALA A 159 3.40 -12.84 -17.47
CA ALA A 159 4.40 -13.88 -17.65
C ALA A 159 3.84 -15.27 -17.30
N ALA A 160 3.01 -15.37 -16.26
CA ALA A 160 2.33 -16.61 -15.89
C ALA A 160 1.27 -17.01 -16.92
N GLN A 161 0.51 -16.04 -17.45
CA GLN A 161 -0.42 -16.29 -18.57
C GLN A 161 0.32 -16.79 -19.83
N ASP A 162 1.49 -16.22 -20.13
CA ASP A 162 2.33 -16.69 -21.24
C ASP A 162 2.82 -18.13 -21.05
N MET A 163 3.18 -18.50 -19.82
CA MET A 163 3.52 -19.88 -19.47
C MET A 163 2.33 -20.84 -19.62
N LEU A 164 1.13 -20.45 -19.15
CA LEU A 164 -0.08 -21.26 -19.31
C LEU A 164 -0.43 -21.50 -20.79
N ARG A 165 -0.28 -20.46 -21.63
CA ARG A 165 -0.46 -20.62 -23.09
C ARG A 165 0.46 -21.69 -23.65
N GLN A 166 1.75 -21.67 -23.33
CA GLN A 166 2.70 -22.69 -23.79
C GLN A 166 2.36 -24.08 -23.25
N LEU A 167 1.98 -24.20 -21.98
CA LEU A 167 1.61 -25.47 -21.36
C LEU A 167 0.33 -26.07 -21.96
N LYS A 168 -0.63 -25.23 -22.34
CA LYS A 168 -1.82 -25.65 -23.10
C LYS A 168 -1.44 -26.31 -24.42
N GLN A 169 -0.46 -25.75 -25.15
CA GLN A 169 0.07 -26.36 -26.37
C GLN A 169 0.73 -27.73 -26.10
N ARG A 170 1.43 -27.86 -24.97
CA ARG A 170 2.03 -29.14 -24.56
C ARG A 170 0.97 -30.19 -24.23
N ALA A 171 -0.10 -29.81 -23.54
CA ALA A 171 -1.22 -30.70 -23.25
C ALA A 171 -1.92 -31.17 -24.53
N ALA A 172 -2.21 -30.25 -25.46
CA ALA A 172 -2.80 -30.58 -26.76
C ALA A 172 -1.94 -31.56 -27.56
N LEU A 173 -0.62 -31.35 -27.59
CA LEU A 173 0.33 -32.25 -28.24
C LEU A 173 0.35 -33.65 -27.62
N ILE A 174 0.29 -33.75 -26.29
CA ILE A 174 0.28 -35.04 -25.58
C ILE A 174 -1.00 -35.83 -25.89
N TRP A 175 -2.13 -35.14 -26.00
CA TRP A 175 -3.42 -35.76 -26.26
C TRP A 175 -3.73 -35.94 -27.75
N ASP A 176 -2.89 -35.42 -28.65
CA ASP A 176 -3.10 -35.42 -30.10
C ASP A 176 -4.44 -34.75 -30.50
N VAL A 177 -4.73 -33.60 -29.88
CA VAL A 177 -5.96 -32.82 -30.06
C VAL A 177 -5.66 -31.37 -30.46
N SER A 178 -6.69 -30.61 -30.84
CA SER A 178 -6.55 -29.17 -31.06
C SER A 178 -6.31 -28.42 -29.75
N GLU A 179 -5.52 -27.35 -29.79
CA GLU A 179 -5.37 -26.44 -28.65
C GLU A 179 -6.73 -25.85 -28.21
N ASP A 180 -7.66 -25.66 -29.14
CA ASP A 180 -9.00 -25.13 -28.85
C ASP A 180 -9.83 -26.08 -27.98
N ASP A 181 -9.49 -27.36 -27.94
CA ASP A 181 -10.17 -28.38 -27.14
C ASP A 181 -9.59 -28.52 -25.73
N VAL A 182 -8.51 -27.81 -25.43
CA VAL A 182 -7.88 -27.79 -24.10
C VAL A 182 -8.27 -26.52 -23.37
N ASP A 183 -8.60 -26.64 -22.09
CA ASP A 183 -8.84 -25.49 -21.21
C ASP A 183 -8.07 -25.61 -19.89
N TRP A 184 -8.02 -24.52 -19.13
CA TRP A 184 -7.33 -24.43 -17.84
C TRP A 184 -8.29 -23.95 -16.76
N SER A 185 -8.46 -24.73 -15.69
CA SER A 185 -9.21 -24.35 -14.50
C SER A 185 -8.77 -25.21 -13.33
N GLU A 186 -8.98 -24.73 -12.11
CA GLU A 186 -8.74 -25.50 -10.87
C GLU A 186 -7.34 -26.16 -10.82
N SER A 187 -6.31 -25.44 -11.30
CA SER A 187 -4.91 -25.89 -11.30
C SER A 187 -4.58 -27.07 -12.24
N GLN A 188 -5.43 -27.32 -13.24
CA GLN A 188 -5.24 -28.39 -14.21
C GLN A 188 -5.68 -28.01 -15.62
N PHE A 189 -4.96 -28.55 -16.60
CA PHE A 189 -5.40 -28.57 -17.98
C PHE A 189 -6.37 -29.72 -18.17
N PHE A 190 -7.48 -29.51 -18.87
CA PHE A 190 -8.47 -30.54 -19.17
C PHE A 190 -8.97 -30.44 -20.61
N HIS A 191 -9.38 -31.57 -21.19
CA HIS A 191 -10.06 -31.59 -22.48
C HIS A 191 -11.55 -31.26 -22.31
N LYS A 192 -12.09 -30.38 -23.16
CA LYS A 192 -13.47 -29.85 -23.02
C LYS A 192 -14.57 -30.90 -23.13
N SER A 193 -14.32 -32.01 -23.81
CA SER A 193 -15.32 -33.06 -24.05
C SER A 193 -14.96 -34.42 -23.44
N ASP A 194 -13.72 -34.61 -23.01
CA ASP A 194 -13.25 -35.88 -22.47
C ASP A 194 -12.74 -35.66 -21.03
N PRO A 195 -13.54 -36.03 -20.02
CA PRO A 195 -13.19 -35.77 -18.63
C PRO A 195 -12.01 -36.62 -18.13
N GLU A 196 -11.60 -37.67 -18.84
CA GLU A 196 -10.44 -38.50 -18.45
C GLU A 196 -9.11 -37.82 -18.80
N LEU A 197 -9.11 -36.89 -19.74
CA LEU A 197 -7.92 -36.16 -20.17
C LEU A 197 -7.68 -34.93 -19.30
N GLN A 198 -6.86 -35.12 -18.27
CA GLN A 198 -6.43 -34.06 -17.35
C GLN A 198 -4.93 -34.13 -17.07
N LEU A 199 -4.27 -32.98 -17.03
CA LEU A 199 -2.85 -32.85 -16.71
C LEU A 199 -2.58 -31.64 -15.83
N THR A 200 -1.86 -31.85 -14.74
CA THR A 200 -1.34 -30.76 -13.90
C THR A 200 -0.08 -30.14 -14.50
N ILE A 201 0.29 -28.93 -14.05
CA ILE A 201 1.57 -28.30 -14.43
C ILE A 201 2.74 -29.23 -14.12
N LYS A 202 2.73 -29.91 -12.96
CA LYS A 202 3.80 -30.84 -12.58
C LYS A 202 3.94 -32.02 -13.54
N GLN A 203 2.83 -32.57 -14.03
CA GLN A 203 2.86 -33.66 -15.01
C GLN A 203 3.36 -33.19 -16.38
N LEU A 204 3.00 -31.97 -16.78
CA LEU A 204 3.52 -31.35 -18.01
C LEU A 204 5.00 -31.00 -17.89
N ALA A 205 5.42 -30.45 -16.75
CA ALA A 205 6.80 -30.08 -16.44
C ALA A 205 7.76 -31.27 -16.62
N ALA A 206 7.39 -32.43 -16.09
CA ALA A 206 8.17 -33.68 -16.21
C ALA A 206 8.31 -34.18 -17.66
N ARG A 207 7.49 -33.68 -18.59
CA ARG A 207 7.46 -34.10 -20.01
C ARG A 207 7.98 -33.04 -20.98
N THR A 208 8.41 -31.87 -20.48
CA THR A 208 8.87 -30.73 -21.29
C THR A 208 9.88 -31.11 -22.37
N ASN A 209 10.90 -31.92 -22.05
CA ASN A 209 11.89 -32.38 -23.04
C ASN A 209 11.29 -33.20 -24.19
N ALA A 210 10.25 -33.99 -23.91
CA ALA A 210 9.56 -34.80 -24.92
C ALA A 210 8.52 -33.99 -25.72
N THR A 211 8.12 -32.81 -25.23
CA THR A 211 7.04 -32.00 -25.81
C THR A 211 7.49 -30.67 -26.41
N GLY A 212 8.81 -30.45 -26.54
CA GLY A 212 9.37 -29.27 -27.23
C GLY A 212 10.44 -28.49 -26.46
N GLY A 213 10.89 -28.99 -25.31
CA GLY A 213 11.96 -28.39 -24.51
C GLY A 213 11.45 -27.44 -23.42
N PRO A 214 12.32 -26.52 -22.93
CA PRO A 214 12.00 -25.60 -21.84
C PRO A 214 10.75 -24.76 -22.09
N VAL A 215 10.01 -24.47 -21.01
CA VAL A 215 8.86 -23.55 -21.01
C VAL A 215 9.25 -22.30 -20.23
N VAL A 216 9.14 -21.14 -20.89
CA VAL A 216 9.56 -19.86 -20.33
C VAL A 216 8.46 -18.83 -20.51
N GLY A 217 7.84 -18.41 -19.42
CA GLY A 217 6.86 -17.32 -19.41
C GLY A 217 7.58 -15.97 -19.35
N ARG A 218 7.16 -14.99 -20.14
CA ARG A 218 7.80 -13.68 -20.17
C ARG A 218 6.81 -12.54 -20.34
N ALA A 219 7.12 -11.43 -19.68
CA ALA A 219 6.40 -10.17 -19.90
C ALA A 219 7.35 -8.99 -19.74
N ALA A 220 7.20 -8.01 -20.61
CA ALA A 220 7.81 -6.70 -20.49
C ALA A 220 6.82 -5.69 -21.07
N GLY A 221 6.42 -4.72 -20.28
CA GLY A 221 5.36 -3.82 -20.70
C GLY A 221 5.26 -2.60 -19.82
N ASN A 222 4.52 -1.61 -20.33
CA ASN A 222 4.07 -0.47 -19.55
C ASN A 222 2.57 -0.60 -19.32
N TRP A 223 2.20 -1.31 -18.26
CA TRP A 223 0.83 -1.38 -17.75
C TRP A 223 0.53 -0.20 -16.81
N GLY A 224 1.28 0.88 -16.97
CA GLY A 224 1.26 2.05 -16.11
C GLY A 224 -0.08 2.78 -16.08
N GLY A 225 -0.13 3.76 -15.19
CA GLY A 225 -1.32 4.50 -14.84
C GLY A 225 -1.19 5.01 -13.42
N GLU A 226 -2.17 5.79 -13.01
CA GLU A 226 -2.31 6.20 -11.62
C GLU A 226 -3.32 5.27 -10.97
N SER A 227 -2.99 4.75 -9.79
CA SER A 227 -3.92 3.97 -8.97
C SER A 227 -4.07 4.62 -7.60
N PRO A 228 -4.81 5.75 -7.51
CA PRO A 228 -4.87 6.53 -6.29
C PRO A 228 -5.25 5.67 -5.08
N GLY A 229 -4.44 5.76 -4.04
CA GLY A 229 -4.68 5.12 -2.74
C GLY A 229 -5.22 6.14 -1.75
N PHE A 230 -6.14 5.71 -0.90
CA PHE A 230 -6.77 6.54 0.12
C PHE A 230 -6.60 5.92 1.49
N ALA A 231 -6.24 6.75 2.47
CA ALA A 231 -6.16 6.35 3.87
C ALA A 231 -6.91 7.35 4.74
N VAL A 232 -7.42 6.88 5.89
CA VAL A 232 -8.03 7.70 6.95
C VAL A 232 -7.46 7.23 8.26
N HIS A 233 -6.85 8.14 9.01
CA HIS A 233 -6.24 7.81 10.30
C HIS A 233 -6.94 8.56 11.42
N ILE A 234 -7.01 7.92 12.58
CA ILE A 234 -7.58 8.46 13.82
C ILE A 234 -6.49 8.41 14.89
N VAL A 235 -6.32 9.51 15.62
CA VAL A 235 -5.36 9.59 16.72
C VAL A 235 -5.98 10.24 17.93
N ASP A 236 -5.76 9.63 19.09
CA ASP A 236 -6.03 10.22 20.40
C ASP A 236 -4.70 10.65 21.01
N VAL A 237 -4.65 11.89 21.51
CA VAL A 237 -3.46 12.44 22.17
C VAL A 237 -3.79 12.97 23.56
N GLU A 238 -2.79 13.03 24.42
CA GLU A 238 -2.77 13.84 25.64
C GLU A 238 -1.64 14.85 25.55
N VAL A 239 -1.90 16.11 25.88
CA VAL A 239 -0.89 17.17 25.90
C VAL A 239 -0.65 17.61 27.33
N ASP A 240 0.60 17.55 27.77
CA ASP A 240 1.04 18.12 29.03
C ASP A 240 1.25 19.64 28.86
N PRO A 241 0.43 20.50 29.48
CA PRO A 241 0.53 21.95 29.30
C PRO A 241 1.76 22.56 29.99
N GLU A 242 2.40 21.87 30.93
CA GLU A 242 3.60 22.36 31.61
C GLU A 242 4.87 22.11 30.77
N THR A 243 4.89 21.03 30.00
CA THR A 243 6.07 20.62 29.21
C THR A 243 5.88 20.74 27.70
N GLY A 244 4.64 20.89 27.21
CA GLY A 244 4.28 20.82 25.79
C GLY A 244 4.35 19.42 25.21
N LYS A 245 4.69 18.40 26.01
CA LYS A 245 4.82 17.03 25.54
C LYS A 245 3.47 16.50 25.08
N THR A 246 3.42 16.06 23.83
CA THR A 246 2.27 15.36 23.26
C THR A 246 2.51 13.85 23.31
N GLN A 247 1.64 13.12 24.01
CA GLN A 247 1.65 11.65 24.06
C GLN A 247 0.57 11.09 23.14
N ILE A 248 0.95 10.15 22.27
CA ILE A 248 -0.02 9.37 21.48
C ILE A 248 -0.63 8.29 22.39
N LEU A 249 -1.93 8.36 22.64
CA LEU A 249 -2.66 7.41 23.48
C LEU A 249 -3.15 6.21 22.68
N ARG A 250 -3.67 6.46 21.48
CA ARG A 250 -4.24 5.46 20.59
C ARG A 250 -4.11 5.93 19.14
N TYR A 251 -3.86 4.98 18.24
CA TYR A 251 -3.73 5.28 16.82
C TYR A 251 -4.36 4.16 15.98
N THR A 252 -5.21 4.52 15.02
CA THR A 252 -5.76 3.59 14.02
C THR A 252 -5.49 4.10 12.62
N ALA A 253 -4.91 3.26 11.77
CA ALA A 253 -4.68 3.51 10.35
C ALA A 253 -5.64 2.65 9.50
N LEU A 254 -6.49 3.30 8.70
CA LEU A 254 -7.39 2.63 7.77
C LEU A 254 -6.99 2.98 6.34
N GLN A 255 -7.00 2.01 5.44
CA GLN A 255 -6.64 2.23 4.04
C GLN A 255 -7.33 1.26 3.10
N ASP A 256 -7.61 1.72 1.87
CA ASP A 256 -7.98 0.88 0.73
C ASP A 256 -6.72 0.38 -0.01
N PRO A 257 -6.32 -0.90 0.14
CA PRO A 257 -5.20 -1.47 -0.60
C PRO A 257 -5.59 -2.01 -1.99
N GLY A 258 -6.86 -1.87 -2.40
CA GLY A 258 -7.45 -2.72 -3.42
C GLY A 258 -7.58 -4.13 -2.88
N THR A 259 -7.00 -5.09 -3.58
CA THR A 259 -6.80 -6.46 -3.09
C THR A 259 -5.49 -6.56 -2.29
N ALA A 260 -5.59 -6.98 -1.04
CA ALA A 260 -4.45 -7.21 -0.17
C ALA A 260 -3.76 -8.55 -0.52
N VAL A 261 -2.68 -8.48 -1.31
CA VAL A 261 -1.91 -9.66 -1.73
C VAL A 261 -1.44 -10.48 -0.53
N HIS A 262 -0.83 -9.81 0.45
CA HIS A 262 -0.42 -10.41 1.71
C HIS A 262 -0.87 -9.49 2.86
N PRO A 263 -2.02 -9.77 3.51
CA PRO A 263 -2.63 -8.86 4.50
C PRO A 263 -1.66 -8.36 5.57
N SER A 264 -0.88 -9.24 6.19
CA SER A 264 0.07 -8.81 7.24
C SER A 264 1.21 -7.93 6.74
N TYR A 265 1.62 -8.04 5.47
CA TYR A 265 2.62 -7.14 4.89
C TYR A 265 2.00 -5.77 4.63
N VAL A 266 0.75 -5.74 4.18
CA VAL A 266 0.00 -4.49 4.01
C VAL A 266 -0.20 -3.79 5.35
N GLU A 267 -0.64 -4.51 6.39
CA GLU A 267 -0.74 -3.99 7.76
C GLU A 267 0.60 -3.42 8.24
N SER A 268 1.70 -4.15 8.03
CA SER A 268 3.05 -3.69 8.40
C SER A 268 3.45 -2.40 7.66
N GLN A 269 3.06 -2.23 6.40
CA GLN A 269 3.30 -0.99 5.65
C GLN A 269 2.49 0.19 6.22
N LEU A 270 1.23 -0.05 6.59
CA LEU A 270 0.40 0.97 7.24
C LEU A 270 1.02 1.41 8.58
N GLN A 271 1.48 0.45 9.38
CA GLN A 271 2.15 0.71 10.66
C GLN A 271 3.44 1.50 10.46
N GLY A 272 4.32 1.05 9.55
CA GLY A 272 5.59 1.71 9.26
C GLY A 272 5.40 3.14 8.76
N GLY A 273 4.47 3.35 7.83
CA GLY A 273 4.13 4.68 7.32
C GLY A 273 3.56 5.59 8.42
N ALA A 274 2.67 5.07 9.27
CA ALA A 274 2.14 5.82 10.41
C ALA A 274 3.25 6.23 11.38
N VAL A 275 4.16 5.32 11.75
CA VAL A 275 5.31 5.62 12.63
C VAL A 275 6.21 6.70 12.03
N GLN A 276 6.51 6.62 10.74
CA GLN A 276 7.34 7.62 10.06
C GLN A 276 6.67 9.00 10.05
N GLY A 277 5.37 9.06 9.76
CA GLY A 277 4.63 10.32 9.81
C GLY A 277 4.45 10.86 11.24
N LEU A 278 4.34 9.99 12.25
CA LEU A 278 4.31 10.39 13.67
C LEU A 278 5.66 10.95 14.13
N GLY A 279 6.76 10.36 13.66
CA GLY A 279 8.11 10.89 13.85
C GLY A 279 8.24 12.29 13.29
N TRP A 280 7.83 12.50 12.04
CA TRP A 280 7.79 13.83 11.42
C TRP A 280 6.84 14.80 12.13
N ALA A 281 5.70 14.33 12.61
CA ALA A 281 4.72 15.16 13.30
C ALA A 281 5.27 15.74 14.61
N LEU A 282 6.05 14.95 15.37
CA LEU A 282 6.41 15.30 16.75
C LEU A 282 7.89 15.63 16.98
N ASN A 283 8.81 15.02 16.22
CA ASN A 283 10.23 14.99 16.59
C ASN A 283 11.22 15.28 15.44
N GLU A 284 10.94 14.78 14.23
CA GLU A 284 11.94 14.73 13.17
C GLU A 284 12.00 16.04 12.37
N GLU A 285 13.20 16.63 12.32
CA GLU A 285 13.49 17.81 11.53
C GLU A 285 14.95 17.85 11.10
N TYR A 286 15.28 18.73 10.17
CA TYR A 286 16.66 19.07 9.85
C TYR A 286 17.02 20.41 10.47
N PHE A 287 17.86 20.40 11.50
CA PHE A 287 18.23 21.61 12.23
C PHE A 287 19.55 22.17 11.69
N PHE A 288 19.51 23.35 11.08
CA PHE A 288 20.68 24.03 10.53
C PHE A 288 21.04 25.25 11.38
N ASN A 289 22.34 25.45 11.64
CA ASN A 289 22.83 26.67 12.28
C ASN A 289 22.96 27.83 11.28
N ASP A 290 23.29 29.03 11.77
CA ASP A 290 23.49 30.24 10.96
C ASP A 290 24.60 30.13 9.90
N ASN A 291 25.51 29.16 10.05
CA ASN A 291 26.58 28.87 9.08
C ASN A 291 26.16 27.83 8.02
N GLY A 292 24.91 27.38 8.03
CA GLY A 292 24.37 26.38 7.10
C GLY A 292 24.80 24.94 7.41
N GLN A 293 25.27 24.66 8.62
CA GLN A 293 25.67 23.31 9.04
C GLN A 293 24.51 22.62 9.77
N MET A 294 24.16 21.41 9.32
CA MET A 294 23.23 20.55 10.04
C MET A 294 23.82 20.17 11.40
N GLN A 295 23.06 20.40 12.46
CA GLN A 295 23.48 20.18 13.85
C GLN A 295 23.03 18.82 14.39
N ASN A 296 21.95 18.25 13.84
CA ASN A 296 21.39 16.98 14.30
C ASN A 296 21.71 15.81 13.35
N THR A 297 22.99 15.62 13.02
CA THR A 297 23.42 14.61 12.04
C THR A 297 23.48 13.18 12.59
N SER A 298 23.15 12.98 13.86
CA SER A 298 23.22 11.69 14.57
C SER A 298 21.82 11.21 14.96
N TYR A 299 21.63 9.90 15.14
CA TYR A 299 20.36 9.36 15.66
C TYR A 299 20.08 9.70 17.14
N LEU A 300 21.02 10.34 17.83
CA LEU A 300 20.75 10.90 19.15
C LEU A 300 19.87 12.15 19.03
N ASP A 301 20.16 12.99 18.03
CA ASP A 301 19.59 14.33 17.87
C ASP A 301 18.50 14.37 16.78
N TYR A 302 18.65 13.59 15.71
CA TYR A 302 17.57 13.30 14.76
C TYR A 302 16.69 12.21 15.36
N ARG A 303 15.71 12.63 16.15
CA ARG A 303 14.98 11.73 17.04
C ARG A 303 13.85 10.98 16.34
N MET A 304 14.19 9.87 15.71
CA MET A 304 13.21 8.89 15.24
C MET A 304 12.45 8.26 16.43
N PRO A 305 11.14 7.97 16.30
CA PRO A 305 10.39 7.28 17.34
C PRO A 305 10.99 5.91 17.68
N ILE A 306 11.01 5.57 18.97
CA ILE A 306 11.33 4.23 19.47
C ILE A 306 10.08 3.49 19.95
N SER A 307 10.20 2.19 20.25
CA SER A 307 9.07 1.32 20.61
C SER A 307 8.30 1.76 21.87
N THR A 308 8.89 2.59 22.72
CA THR A 308 8.24 3.14 23.93
C THR A 308 7.56 4.49 23.69
N ASP A 309 7.79 5.13 22.54
CA ASP A 309 7.23 6.45 22.24
C ASP A 309 5.79 6.36 21.72
N LEU A 310 5.43 5.24 21.10
CA LEU A 310 4.16 5.05 20.39
C LEU A 310 3.40 3.80 20.90
N PRO A 311 2.05 3.83 20.93
CA PRO A 311 1.26 2.63 21.15
C PRO A 311 1.34 1.72 19.92
N MET A 312 0.81 0.50 20.07
CA MET A 312 0.58 -0.35 18.90
C MET A 312 -0.37 0.36 17.93
N ILE A 313 0.07 0.49 16.68
CA ILE A 313 -0.72 1.09 15.61
C ILE A 313 -1.74 0.05 15.13
N ASP A 314 -3.00 0.31 15.42
CA ASP A 314 -4.11 -0.53 14.98
C ASP A 314 -4.38 -0.30 13.48
N THR A 315 -4.70 -1.35 12.74
CA THR A 315 -4.83 -1.28 11.28
C THR A 315 -6.11 -1.93 10.80
N GLN A 316 -6.80 -1.29 9.87
CA GLN A 316 -7.96 -1.86 9.18
C GLN A 316 -7.80 -1.76 7.67
N LEU A 317 -7.81 -2.91 7.00
CA LEU A 317 -7.81 -2.99 5.54
C LEU A 317 -9.24 -2.86 5.02
N VAL A 318 -9.50 -1.87 4.17
CA VAL A 318 -10.80 -1.61 3.56
C VAL A 318 -10.72 -1.98 2.08
N GLU A 319 -10.84 -3.27 1.78
CA GLU A 319 -10.56 -3.79 0.44
C GLU A 319 -11.63 -3.38 -0.59
N VAL A 320 -11.27 -2.45 -1.48
CA VAL A 320 -12.07 -2.08 -2.66
C VAL A 320 -11.26 -2.38 -3.93
N PRO A 321 -11.38 -3.59 -4.49
CA PRO A 321 -10.54 -4.04 -5.61
C PRO A 321 -10.46 -3.05 -6.76
N ASN A 322 -9.26 -2.85 -7.26
CA ASN A 322 -8.98 -1.95 -8.37
C ASN A 322 -9.39 -2.59 -9.70
N PRO A 323 -10.44 -2.10 -10.39
CA PRO A 323 -10.87 -2.67 -11.68
C PRO A 323 -9.83 -2.45 -12.79
N GLY A 324 -8.86 -1.57 -12.55
CA GLY A 324 -7.77 -1.29 -13.47
C GLY A 324 -6.55 -2.19 -13.35
N HIS A 325 -6.57 -3.22 -12.50
CA HIS A 325 -5.45 -4.15 -12.31
C HIS A 325 -5.95 -5.60 -12.38
N PRO A 326 -5.24 -6.54 -13.04
CA PRO A 326 -5.71 -7.92 -13.22
C PRO A 326 -6.00 -8.66 -11.92
N THR A 327 -5.28 -8.31 -10.85
CA THR A 327 -5.45 -8.86 -9.50
C THR A 327 -6.01 -7.84 -8.49
N GLY A 328 -6.55 -6.71 -8.94
CA GLY A 328 -7.25 -5.76 -8.07
C GLY A 328 -6.37 -4.93 -7.12
N VAL A 329 -5.04 -5.00 -7.19
CA VAL A 329 -4.15 -4.34 -6.22
C VAL A 329 -4.03 -2.82 -6.40
N ARG A 330 -3.66 -2.13 -5.31
CA ARG A 330 -3.18 -0.74 -5.28
C ARG A 330 -1.84 -0.66 -4.54
N GLY A 331 -1.18 0.49 -4.67
CA GLY A 331 0.00 0.83 -3.88
C GLY A 331 -0.36 1.19 -2.44
N VAL A 332 0.43 0.71 -1.48
CA VAL A 332 0.17 0.95 -0.05
C VAL A 332 1.26 1.68 0.72
N GLY A 333 2.52 1.62 0.27
CA GLY A 333 3.68 1.98 1.08
C GLY A 333 3.77 3.46 1.52
N GLU A 334 3.27 4.40 0.72
CA GLU A 334 3.42 5.84 1.00
C GLU A 334 2.11 6.51 1.46
N VAL A 335 0.97 5.84 1.37
CA VAL A 335 -0.30 6.52 1.68
C VAL A 335 -0.38 6.84 3.18
N SER A 336 0.10 5.93 4.03
CA SER A 336 -0.01 6.00 5.49
C SER A 336 0.96 6.99 6.17
N ILE A 337 1.97 7.51 5.47
CA ILE A 337 2.86 8.55 6.02
C ILE A 337 2.18 9.93 6.03
N ILE A 338 1.17 10.14 5.20
CA ILE A 338 0.55 11.45 4.97
C ILE A 338 -0.40 11.86 6.11
N PRO A 339 -1.33 11.00 6.61
CA PRO A 339 -2.30 11.40 7.64
C PRO A 339 -1.73 11.74 9.03
N PRO A 340 -0.66 11.10 9.55
CA PRO A 340 -0.19 11.34 10.91
C PRO A 340 -0.01 12.83 11.27
N VAL A 341 0.63 13.59 10.39
CA VAL A 341 0.95 15.01 10.62
C VAL A 341 -0.30 15.86 10.89
N PRO A 342 -1.28 15.95 9.96
CA PRO A 342 -2.51 16.69 10.22
C PRO A 342 -3.38 16.06 11.31
N ALA A 343 -3.44 14.73 11.42
CA ALA A 343 -4.25 14.07 12.45
C ALA A 343 -3.77 14.47 13.85
N VAL A 344 -2.45 14.47 14.10
CA VAL A 344 -1.88 14.91 15.37
C VAL A 344 -2.11 16.40 15.60
N ALA A 345 -1.95 17.25 14.59
CA ALA A 345 -2.22 18.68 14.72
C ALA A 345 -3.69 18.98 15.09
N ASN A 346 -4.63 18.28 14.46
CA ASN A 346 -6.06 18.38 14.78
C ASN A 346 -6.35 17.84 16.19
N ALA A 347 -5.68 16.78 16.62
CA ALA A 347 -5.82 16.23 17.97
C ALA A 347 -5.27 17.18 19.05
N ILE A 348 -4.11 17.81 18.82
CA ILE A 348 -3.55 18.84 19.72
C ILE A 348 -4.51 20.03 19.81
N TYR A 349 -5.07 20.48 18.67
CA TYR A 349 -6.08 21.52 18.68
C TYR A 349 -7.30 21.12 19.51
N ASN A 350 -7.82 19.92 19.32
CA ASN A 350 -8.96 19.42 20.10
C ASN A 350 -8.64 19.31 21.61
N ALA A 351 -7.39 19.01 21.96
CA ALA A 351 -6.93 18.84 23.34
C ALA A 351 -6.78 20.17 24.11
N ILE A 352 -6.12 21.16 23.49
CA ILE A 352 -5.67 22.39 24.19
C ILE A 352 -6.12 23.69 23.48
N GLY A 353 -6.83 23.57 22.35
CA GLY A 353 -7.37 24.69 21.58
C GLY A 353 -6.30 25.57 20.94
N VAL A 354 -5.14 25.00 20.58
CA VAL A 354 -4.03 25.69 19.91
C VAL A 354 -3.80 25.04 18.54
N ARG A 355 -3.79 25.84 17.48
CA ARG A 355 -3.52 25.35 16.11
C ARG A 355 -2.01 25.39 15.86
N MET A 356 -1.43 24.23 15.62
CA MET A 356 -0.03 24.12 15.23
C MET A 356 0.12 24.39 13.73
N ASN A 357 1.00 25.33 13.38
CA ASN A 357 1.28 25.69 11.98
C ASN A 357 2.73 25.38 11.55
N THR A 358 3.55 24.92 12.49
CA THR A 358 4.96 24.60 12.29
C THR A 358 5.20 23.15 12.68
N LEU A 359 6.03 22.46 11.89
CA LEU A 359 6.49 21.12 12.18
C LEU A 359 7.98 21.17 12.52
N PRO A 360 8.47 20.27 13.39
CA PRO A 360 7.68 19.30 14.16
C PRO A 360 6.90 20.02 15.28
N MET A 361 5.81 19.41 15.74
CA MET A 361 5.05 19.84 16.92
C MET A 361 5.78 19.38 18.19
N SER A 362 7.04 19.81 18.30
CA SER A 362 7.92 19.48 19.41
C SER A 362 7.39 20.09 20.70
N PRO A 363 7.82 19.58 21.88
CA PRO A 363 7.37 20.14 23.15
C PRO A 363 7.61 21.66 23.28
N GLY A 364 8.76 22.14 22.77
CA GLY A 364 9.07 23.58 22.72
C GLY A 364 8.10 24.37 21.85
N ALA A 365 7.80 23.89 20.64
CA ALA A 365 6.86 24.54 19.73
C ALA A 365 5.44 24.58 20.31
N VAL A 366 5.00 23.51 20.98
CA VAL A 366 3.69 23.46 21.65
C VAL A 366 3.64 24.45 22.81
N LEU A 367 4.70 24.56 23.63
CA LEU A 367 4.78 25.53 24.72
C LEU A 367 4.76 26.98 24.22
N GLU A 368 5.51 27.29 23.18
CA GLU A 368 5.50 28.62 22.55
C GLU A 368 4.08 28.99 22.10
N ALA A 369 3.39 28.07 21.42
CA ALA A 369 2.04 28.30 20.94
C ALA A 369 1.01 28.41 22.10
N LEU A 370 1.21 27.71 23.22
CA LEU A 370 0.42 27.90 24.44
C LEU A 370 0.67 29.28 25.07
N TRP A 371 1.92 29.73 25.18
CA TRP A 371 2.25 31.05 25.74
C TRP A 371 1.72 32.20 24.89
N GLU A 372 1.68 32.05 23.56
CA GLU A 372 1.07 33.04 22.66
C GLU A 372 -0.44 33.15 22.83
N LYS A 373 -1.12 32.08 23.23
CA LYS A 373 -2.57 32.07 23.47
C LYS A 373 -2.96 32.80 24.77
N GLY A 374 -2.03 32.94 25.71
CA GLY A 374 -2.27 33.45 27.08
C GLY A 374 -2.74 32.36 28.03
#